data_AF-A0A2V7K715-F1
#
_entry.id   AF-A0A2V7K715-F1
#
_cell.length_a   1.000
_cell.length_b   1.000
_cell.length_c   1.000
_cell.angle_alpha   90.00
_cell.angle_beta   90.00
_cell.angle_gamma   90.00
#
_symmetry.space_group_name_H-M   'P 1'
#
loop_
_entity.id
_entity.type
_entity.pdbx_description
1 polymer ?
#
loop_
_entity_poly.entity_id
_entity_poly.type
_entity_poly.pdbx_seq_one_letter_code
_entity_poly.pdbx_strand_id
1 'polypeptide(L)'
;MDTPPSPSQASNRRGFFRETFGRLLREVTARAEQRVAPRRYFRPPGAADELAFLASCTRCGDCIPVCPVQAIIKAPPAAGLAAGTPMIDPGIQACVVCEDMPCARACATGALVVPPDGWARVHMGTLELDPERCITFQGVSCGVCARACPVGERALALDAAGHPVIRPEGCVGCGVCVTACVTSPSSLTLRLIS
;
A
#
# COMPACT_ATOMS: atom_id res chain seq x y z
N MET A 1 -3.87 -65.61 25.77
CA MET A 1 -2.52 -65.23 25.29
C MET A 1 -2.60 -63.77 24.97
N ASP A 2 -2.56 -62.96 26.02
CA ASP A 2 -2.82 -61.54 25.97
C ASP A 2 -1.49 -60.81 25.84
N THR A 3 -1.28 -60.19 24.68
CA THR A 3 -0.13 -59.32 24.43
C THR A 3 -0.45 -57.92 24.95
N PRO A 4 0.42 -57.29 25.77
CA PRO A 4 0.17 -55.97 26.34
C PRO A 4 0.38 -54.84 25.29
N PRO A 5 -0.27 -53.68 25.45
CA PRO A 5 -0.02 -52.52 24.61
C PRO A 5 1.24 -51.76 25.06
N SER A 6 2.06 -51.27 24.12
CA SER A 6 3.21 -50.40 24.40
C SER A 6 2.97 -48.95 23.94
N PRO A 7 3.62 -47.95 24.58
CA PRO A 7 3.03 -46.64 24.78
C PRO A 7 3.64 -45.48 23.95
N SER A 8 2.89 -44.38 24.02
CA SER A 8 3.30 -42.97 24.18
C SER A 8 3.75 -42.11 22.98
N GLN A 9 2.87 -41.12 22.73
CA GLN A 9 3.12 -39.85 22.03
C GLN A 9 4.29 -39.10 22.69
N ALA A 10 5.43 -39.00 22.01
CA ALA A 10 6.50 -38.07 22.37
C ALA A 10 6.30 -36.75 21.64
N SER A 11 5.83 -35.74 22.36
CA SER A 11 5.60 -34.40 21.83
C SER A 11 6.89 -33.76 21.32
N ASN A 12 6.81 -33.17 20.12
CA ASN A 12 7.92 -32.63 19.37
C ASN A 12 8.42 -31.30 19.95
N ARG A 13 9.07 -31.34 21.12
CA ARG A 13 9.66 -30.18 21.82
C ARG A 13 10.65 -29.41 20.94
N ARG A 14 11.39 -30.12 20.08
CA ARG A 14 12.34 -29.51 19.12
C ARG A 14 11.64 -28.74 18.00
N GLY A 15 10.47 -29.19 17.56
CA GLY A 15 9.63 -28.47 16.58
C GLY A 15 9.13 -27.15 17.14
N PHE A 16 8.57 -27.18 18.36
CA PHE A 16 8.05 -25.99 19.03
C PHE A 16 9.15 -24.93 19.29
N PHE A 17 10.36 -25.33 19.72
CA PHE A 17 11.47 -24.40 19.93
C PHE A 17 11.97 -23.78 18.62
N ARG A 18 12.05 -24.54 17.52
CA ARG A 18 12.47 -24.00 16.21
C ARG A 18 11.44 -23.05 15.63
N GLU A 19 10.15 -23.35 15.78
CA GLU A 19 9.07 -22.45 15.33
C GLU A 19 9.00 -21.19 16.17
N THR A 20 9.13 -21.29 17.49
CA THR A 20 9.09 -20.15 18.41
C THR A 20 10.31 -19.25 18.24
N PHE A 21 11.51 -19.82 18.15
CA PHE A 21 12.74 -19.06 17.89
C PHE A 21 12.73 -18.44 16.48
N GLY A 22 12.20 -19.16 15.48
CA GLY A 22 12.01 -18.63 14.13
C GLY A 22 11.01 -17.47 14.08
N ARG A 23 9.93 -17.51 14.88
CA ARG A 23 8.99 -16.38 15.03
C ARG A 23 9.67 -15.19 15.71
N LEU A 24 10.41 -15.43 16.80
CA LEU A 24 11.13 -14.39 17.52
C LEU A 24 12.18 -13.70 16.62
N LEU A 25 12.96 -14.47 15.87
CA LEU A 25 13.92 -13.91 14.92
C LEU A 25 13.25 -13.04 13.85
N ARG A 26 12.13 -13.50 13.27
CA ARG A 26 11.35 -12.71 12.30
C ARG A 26 10.80 -11.42 12.89
N GLU A 27 10.32 -11.46 14.14
CA GLU A 27 9.85 -10.25 14.83
C GLU A 27 11.00 -9.27 15.11
N VAL A 28 12.18 -9.76 15.49
CA VAL A 28 13.36 -8.92 15.73
C VAL A 28 13.84 -8.28 14.44
N THR A 29 13.88 -9.01 13.32
CA THR A 29 14.25 -8.45 12.01
C THR A 29 13.24 -7.42 11.52
N ALA A 30 11.94 -7.70 11.58
CA ALA A 30 10.90 -6.74 11.17
C ALA A 30 10.97 -5.43 11.98
N ARG A 31 11.21 -5.52 13.30
CA ARG A 31 11.41 -4.33 14.15
C ARG A 31 12.69 -3.57 13.83
N ALA A 32 13.77 -4.25 13.45
CA ALA A 32 15.01 -3.61 13.03
C ALA A 32 14.81 -2.88 11.69
N GLU A 33 14.14 -3.49 10.72
CA GLU A 33 13.83 -2.90 9.41
C GLU A 33 13.02 -1.60 9.55
N GLN A 34 11.95 -1.61 10.34
CA GLN A 34 11.13 -0.41 10.59
C GLN A 34 11.90 0.75 11.23
N ARG A 35 12.93 0.48 12.04
CA ARG A 35 13.78 1.52 12.64
C ARG A 35 14.79 2.10 11.66
N VAL A 36 15.33 1.26 10.77
CA VAL A 36 16.40 1.65 9.85
C VAL A 36 15.86 2.41 8.64
N ALA A 37 14.70 2.02 8.12
CA ALA A 37 14.09 2.64 6.94
C ALA A 37 12.56 2.71 7.06
N PRO A 38 12.01 3.59 7.93
CA PRO A 38 10.57 3.78 7.99
C PRO A 38 10.05 4.35 6.66
N ARG A 39 8.95 3.80 6.16
CA ARG A 39 8.27 4.29 4.94
C ARG A 39 7.68 5.67 5.25
N ARG A 40 8.29 6.71 4.68
CA ARG A 40 7.91 8.12 4.88
C ARG A 40 7.21 8.76 3.68
N TYR A 41 7.18 8.06 2.56
CA TYR A 41 6.68 8.57 1.29
C TYR A 41 5.82 7.53 0.59
N PHE A 42 4.79 7.97 -0.13
CA PHE A 42 4.02 7.08 -0.99
C PHE A 42 4.91 6.66 -2.15
N ARG A 43 5.12 5.35 -2.30
CA ARG A 43 5.92 4.82 -3.40
C ARG A 43 5.04 4.61 -4.64
N PRO A 44 5.61 4.68 -5.86
CA PRO A 44 4.91 4.24 -7.06
C PRO A 44 4.39 2.81 -6.94
N PRO A 45 3.39 2.43 -7.74
CA PRO A 45 2.83 1.08 -7.71
C PRO A 45 3.89 0.03 -8.02
N GLY A 46 3.80 -1.12 -7.36
CA GLY A 46 4.75 -2.22 -7.52
C GLY A 46 6.03 -2.09 -6.68
N ALA A 47 6.18 -1.05 -5.85
CA ALA A 47 7.31 -0.94 -4.94
C ALA A 47 7.32 -2.07 -3.91
N ALA A 48 8.48 -2.69 -3.73
CA ALA A 48 8.72 -3.63 -2.65
C ALA A 48 8.61 -2.96 -1.25
N ASP A 49 8.82 -3.74 -0.20
CA ASP A 49 9.00 -3.22 1.15
C ASP A 49 10.12 -2.19 1.18
N GLU A 50 9.99 -1.19 2.06
CA GLU A 50 10.80 0.03 1.97
C GLU A 50 12.31 -0.25 1.95
N LEU A 51 12.80 -1.18 2.78
CA LEU A 51 14.22 -1.53 2.78
C LEU A 51 14.67 -2.19 1.47
N ALA A 52 13.91 -3.15 0.96
CA ALA A 52 14.21 -3.84 -0.30
C ALA A 52 14.13 -2.89 -1.50
N PHE A 53 13.15 -1.99 -1.49
CA PHE A 53 13.01 -0.92 -2.47
C PHE A 53 14.24 0.00 -2.46
N LEU A 54 14.66 0.49 -1.29
CA LEU A 54 15.81 1.39 -1.16
C LEU A 54 17.12 0.72 -1.59
N ALA A 55 17.26 -0.58 -1.33
CA ALA A 55 18.42 -1.38 -1.75
C ALA A 55 18.45 -1.59 -3.28
N SER A 56 17.29 -1.74 -3.92
CA SER A 56 17.18 -2.07 -5.34
C SER A 56 17.09 -0.83 -6.24
N CYS A 57 16.63 0.31 -5.71
CA CYS A 57 16.44 1.53 -6.48
C CYS A 57 17.77 2.26 -6.73
N THR A 58 18.20 2.30 -7.99
CA THR A 58 19.42 3.02 -8.44
C THR A 58 19.23 4.52 -8.60
N ARG A 59 18.00 5.04 -8.46
CA ARG A 59 17.65 6.47 -8.62
C ARG A 59 17.84 6.99 -10.05
N CYS A 60 17.82 6.11 -11.06
CA CYS A 60 17.91 6.49 -12.47
C CYS A 60 16.81 7.47 -12.88
N GLY A 61 15.58 7.26 -12.39
CA GLY A 61 14.42 8.09 -12.69
C GLY A 61 13.61 7.64 -13.90
N ASP A 62 13.90 6.47 -14.48
CA ASP A 62 13.23 5.97 -15.70
C ASP A 62 11.72 5.81 -15.56
N CYS A 63 11.23 5.60 -14.33
CA CYS A 63 9.80 5.54 -14.02
C CYS A 63 9.07 6.89 -14.11
N ILE A 64 9.78 8.02 -14.03
CA ILE A 64 9.19 9.37 -14.01
C ILE A 64 8.59 9.75 -15.37
N PRO A 65 9.35 9.75 -16.49
CA PRO A 65 8.83 10.23 -17.78
C PRO A 65 7.75 9.31 -18.37
N VAL A 66 7.71 8.04 -17.96
CA VAL A 66 6.70 7.08 -18.42
C VAL A 66 5.38 7.16 -17.65
N CYS A 67 5.31 7.96 -16.58
CA CYS A 67 4.07 8.19 -15.85
C CYS A 67 3.19 9.18 -16.62
N PRO A 68 2.05 8.76 -17.20
CA PRO A 68 1.29 9.61 -18.13
C PRO A 68 0.67 10.84 -17.44
N VAL A 69 0.45 10.76 -16.13
CA VAL A 69 -0.12 11.85 -15.32
C VAL A 69 0.92 12.57 -14.48
N GLN A 70 2.21 12.28 -14.68
CA GLN A 70 3.33 12.93 -13.99
C GLN A 70 3.21 12.92 -12.45
N ALA A 71 2.63 11.85 -11.89
CA ALA A 71 2.46 11.69 -10.43
C ALA A 71 3.77 11.39 -9.70
N ILE A 72 4.79 10.89 -10.40
CA ILE A 72 6.04 10.43 -9.79
C ILE A 72 7.05 11.58 -9.78
N ILE A 73 7.54 11.91 -8.58
CA ILE A 73 8.59 12.90 -8.36
C ILE A 73 9.77 12.26 -7.62
N LYS A 74 10.93 12.94 -7.63
CA LYS A 74 12.06 12.51 -6.81
C LYS A 74 11.87 12.98 -5.37
N ALA A 75 12.12 12.07 -4.42
CA ALA A 75 12.17 12.43 -3.01
C ALA A 75 13.26 13.47 -2.75
N PRO A 76 13.00 14.48 -1.91
CA PRO A 76 13.90 15.61 -1.71
C PRO A 76 15.21 15.19 -1.02
N PRO A 77 16.28 16.01 -1.07
CA PRO A 77 17.54 15.72 -0.37
C PRO A 77 17.36 15.48 1.14
N ALA A 78 16.38 16.15 1.76
CA ALA A 78 16.02 15.97 3.17
C ALA A 78 15.43 14.58 3.50
N ALA A 79 15.13 13.75 2.50
CA ALA A 79 14.58 12.40 2.67
C ALA A 79 15.61 11.36 3.15
N GLY A 80 16.85 11.75 3.44
CA GLY A 80 17.89 10.84 3.94
C GLY A 80 18.20 9.71 2.94
N LEU A 81 18.11 8.46 3.38
CA LEU A 81 18.34 7.28 2.53
C LEU A 81 17.41 7.23 1.31
N ALA A 82 16.21 7.80 1.43
CA ALA A 82 15.25 7.87 0.34
C ALA A 82 15.52 9.01 -0.65
N ALA A 83 16.48 9.90 -0.40
CA ALA A 83 16.77 11.02 -1.30
C ALA A 83 17.01 10.55 -2.76
N GLY A 84 16.36 11.22 -3.71
CA GLY A 84 16.44 10.93 -5.14
C GLY A 84 15.67 9.67 -5.60
N THR A 85 15.10 8.88 -4.70
CA THR A 85 14.24 7.75 -5.05
C THR A 85 12.85 8.24 -5.49
N PRO A 86 12.12 7.49 -6.34
CA PRO A 86 10.80 7.92 -6.79
C PRO A 86 9.77 7.84 -5.65
N MET A 87 8.93 8.86 -5.58
CA MET A 87 7.79 8.96 -4.67
C MET A 87 6.60 9.60 -5.39
N ILE A 88 5.43 9.52 -4.77
CA ILE A 88 4.22 10.21 -5.18
C ILE A 88 3.77 11.10 -4.03
N ASP A 89 3.26 12.28 -4.36
CA ASP A 89 2.48 13.10 -3.43
C ASP A 89 1.00 13.06 -3.88
N PRO A 90 0.16 12.21 -3.25
CA PRO A 90 -1.23 12.07 -3.65
C PRO A 90 -2.06 13.34 -3.43
N GLY A 91 -1.59 14.29 -2.62
CA GLY A 91 -2.25 15.58 -2.42
C GLY A 91 -2.02 16.57 -3.57
N ILE A 92 -0.95 16.37 -4.35
CA ILE A 92 -0.62 17.19 -5.52
C ILE A 92 -1.09 16.50 -6.80
N GLN A 93 -0.66 15.26 -7.02
CA GLN A 93 -0.99 14.49 -8.22
C GLN A 93 -1.07 13.01 -7.88
N ALA A 94 -2.30 12.49 -7.84
CA ALA A 94 -2.57 11.09 -7.55
C ALA A 94 -2.13 10.17 -8.70
N CYS A 95 -1.80 8.93 -8.34
CA CYS A 95 -1.67 7.86 -9.33
C CYS A 95 -3.06 7.53 -9.90
N VAL A 96 -3.19 7.38 -11.22
CA VAL A 96 -4.48 7.07 -11.87
C VAL A 96 -4.69 5.60 -12.16
N VAL A 97 -3.88 4.72 -11.58
CA VAL A 97 -4.05 3.25 -11.67
C VAL A 97 -4.01 2.77 -13.13
N CYS A 98 -2.95 3.15 -13.86
CA CYS A 98 -2.77 2.75 -15.26
C CYS A 98 -2.80 1.21 -15.37
N GLU A 99 -3.64 0.67 -16.24
CA GLU A 99 -3.86 -0.77 -16.42
C GLU A 99 -2.54 -1.53 -16.57
N ASP A 100 -1.63 -0.95 -17.34
CA ASP A 100 -0.37 -1.54 -17.70
C ASP A 100 0.76 -1.17 -16.72
N MET A 101 0.63 -0.27 -15.75
CA MET A 101 1.72 0.13 -14.82
C MET A 101 3.07 0.46 -15.52
N PRO A 102 3.12 1.46 -16.42
CA PRO A 102 4.32 1.74 -17.22
C PRO A 102 5.54 2.10 -16.36
N CYS A 103 5.32 2.72 -15.20
CA CYS A 103 6.36 3.03 -14.23
C CYS A 103 7.05 1.77 -13.65
N ALA A 104 6.30 0.69 -13.42
CA ALA A 104 6.87 -0.56 -12.93
C ALA A 104 7.59 -1.32 -14.05
N ARG A 105 7.02 -1.34 -15.27
CA ARG A 105 7.69 -1.94 -16.44
C ARG A 105 9.01 -1.27 -16.80
N ALA A 106 9.12 0.05 -16.63
CA ALA A 106 10.34 0.79 -16.90
C ALA A 106 11.47 0.50 -15.88
N CYS A 107 11.16 -0.15 -14.74
CA CYS A 107 12.14 -0.38 -13.69
C CYS A 107 12.99 -1.63 -13.97
N ALA A 108 14.15 -1.44 -14.60
CA ALA A 108 15.08 -2.53 -14.90
C ALA A 108 15.69 -3.22 -13.67
N THR A 109 15.71 -2.53 -12.51
CA THR A 109 16.36 -3.05 -11.29
C THR A 109 15.43 -3.88 -10.41
N GLY A 110 14.14 -3.93 -10.72
CA GLY A 110 13.14 -4.61 -9.90
C GLY A 110 12.78 -3.88 -8.60
N ALA A 111 13.15 -2.61 -8.44
CA ALA A 111 12.67 -1.80 -7.31
C ALA A 111 11.15 -1.57 -7.38
N LEU A 112 10.61 -1.44 -8.60
CA LEU A 112 9.19 -1.49 -8.90
C LEU A 112 8.94 -2.73 -9.76
N VAL A 113 7.95 -3.53 -9.40
CA VAL A 113 7.59 -4.75 -10.14
C VAL A 113 6.11 -4.74 -10.50
N VAL A 114 5.77 -5.22 -11.69
CA VAL A 114 4.36 -5.52 -12.01
C VAL A 114 4.00 -6.83 -11.33
N PRO A 115 3.07 -6.83 -10.35
CA PRO A 115 2.68 -8.09 -9.70
C PRO A 115 1.99 -9.02 -10.70
N PRO A 116 2.09 -10.35 -10.53
CA PRO A 116 1.46 -11.31 -11.44
C PRO A 116 -0.07 -11.14 -11.50
N ASP A 117 -0.68 -10.77 -10.37
CA ASP A 117 -2.13 -10.49 -10.26
C ASP A 117 -2.46 -9.00 -10.51
N GLY A 118 -1.53 -8.26 -11.12
CA GLY A 118 -1.66 -6.84 -11.43
C GLY A 118 -1.97 -6.00 -10.18
N TRP A 119 -2.98 -5.13 -10.31
CA TRP A 119 -3.39 -4.20 -9.25
C TRP A 119 -3.96 -4.87 -8.00
N ALA A 120 -4.37 -6.13 -8.06
CA ALA A 120 -4.95 -6.83 -6.91
C ALA A 120 -3.98 -7.01 -5.73
N ARG A 121 -2.66 -6.90 -5.96
CA ARG A 121 -1.62 -6.96 -4.91
C ARG A 121 -0.95 -5.61 -4.64
N VAL A 122 -1.42 -4.54 -5.27
CA VAL A 122 -0.82 -3.22 -5.08
C VAL A 122 -1.56 -2.49 -3.98
N HIS A 123 -0.84 -2.15 -2.92
CA HIS A 123 -1.31 -1.24 -1.88
C HIS A 123 -0.24 -0.16 -1.68
N MET A 124 -0.57 1.08 -2.04
CA MET A 124 0.34 2.23 -1.92
C MET A 124 0.15 2.97 -0.59
N GLY A 125 -1.07 2.89 -0.03
CA GLY A 125 -1.53 3.60 1.14
C GLY A 125 -2.87 3.06 1.63
N THR A 126 -3.25 3.43 2.86
CA THR A 126 -4.56 3.12 3.46
C THR A 126 -5.44 4.35 3.37
N LEU A 127 -6.69 4.17 2.94
CA LEU A 127 -7.67 5.25 2.83
C LEU A 127 -8.54 5.29 4.08
N GLU A 128 -8.70 6.48 4.65
CA GLU A 128 -9.59 6.76 5.77
C GLU A 128 -10.67 7.77 5.36
N LEU A 129 -11.88 7.57 5.86
CA LEU A 129 -13.01 8.51 5.70
C LEU A 129 -13.27 9.18 7.04
N ASP A 130 -13.46 10.50 7.01
CA ASP A 130 -13.97 11.30 8.11
C ASP A 130 -15.47 11.59 7.88
N PRO A 131 -16.38 10.94 8.63
CA PRO A 131 -17.81 11.14 8.48
C PRO A 131 -18.28 12.55 8.88
N GLU A 132 -17.58 13.24 9.79
CA GLU A 132 -17.97 14.57 10.26
C GLU A 132 -17.76 15.63 9.17
N ARG A 133 -16.72 15.47 8.35
CA ARG A 133 -16.45 16.34 7.21
C ARG A 133 -17.27 16.00 5.97
N CYS A 134 -17.65 14.74 5.81
CA CYS A 134 -18.26 14.27 4.59
C CYS A 134 -19.72 14.75 4.46
N ILE A 135 -19.98 15.58 3.45
CA ILE A 135 -21.27 16.25 3.23
C ILE A 135 -22.45 15.28 3.02
N THR A 136 -22.19 14.00 2.68
CA THR A 136 -23.24 12.99 2.58
C THR A 136 -23.86 12.70 3.94
N PHE A 137 -23.08 12.72 5.02
CA PHE A 137 -23.59 12.57 6.40
C PHE A 137 -24.27 13.84 6.92
N GLN A 138 -24.21 14.93 6.16
CA GLN A 138 -24.90 16.19 6.42
C GLN A 138 -26.16 16.35 5.54
N GLY A 139 -26.59 15.28 4.87
CA GLY A 139 -27.80 15.26 4.04
C GLY A 139 -27.62 15.78 2.61
N VAL A 140 -26.40 16.08 2.18
CA VAL A 140 -26.11 16.54 0.82
C VAL A 140 -25.72 15.36 -0.07
N SER A 141 -26.46 15.16 -1.16
CA SER A 141 -26.13 14.10 -2.14
C SER A 141 -24.78 14.36 -2.79
N CYS A 142 -23.84 13.43 -2.62
CA CYS A 142 -22.52 13.47 -3.22
C CYS A 142 -22.01 12.04 -3.47
N GLY A 143 -21.21 11.86 -4.52
CA GLY A 143 -20.64 10.57 -4.88
C GLY A 143 -19.40 10.67 -5.74
N VAL A 144 -18.78 11.86 -5.75
CA VAL A 144 -17.65 12.16 -6.64
C VAL A 144 -16.46 11.25 -6.37
N CYS A 145 -16.20 10.91 -5.10
CA CYS A 145 -15.10 10.03 -4.71
C CYS A 145 -15.27 8.61 -5.27
N ALA A 146 -16.49 8.04 -5.17
CA ALA A 146 -16.80 6.72 -5.71
C ALA A 146 -16.75 6.72 -7.25
N ARG A 147 -17.35 7.73 -7.91
CA ARG A 147 -17.32 7.84 -9.38
C ARG A 147 -15.93 8.07 -9.96
N ALA A 148 -15.08 8.82 -9.26
CA ALA A 148 -13.71 9.09 -9.69
C ALA A 148 -12.76 7.92 -9.39
N CYS A 149 -13.17 6.95 -8.56
CA CYS A 149 -12.30 5.85 -8.16
C CYS A 149 -11.94 4.97 -9.37
N PRO A 150 -10.66 4.87 -9.78
CA PRO A 150 -10.28 4.10 -10.96
C PRO A 150 -10.39 2.58 -10.74
N VAL A 151 -10.47 2.13 -9.48
CA VAL A 151 -10.72 0.71 -9.14
C VAL A 151 -12.22 0.38 -9.12
N GLY A 152 -13.07 1.42 -9.11
CA GLY A 152 -14.52 1.31 -9.03
C GLY A 152 -15.02 0.80 -7.68
N GLU A 153 -16.22 0.21 -7.69
CA GLU A 153 -16.92 -0.20 -6.47
C GLU A 153 -16.15 -1.26 -5.66
N ARG A 154 -15.20 -1.99 -6.25
CA ARG A 154 -14.35 -2.92 -5.49
C ARG A 154 -13.54 -2.23 -4.41
N ALA A 155 -13.24 -0.93 -4.55
CA ALA A 155 -12.47 -0.14 -3.59
C ALA A 155 -13.31 0.90 -2.85
N LEU A 156 -14.25 1.54 -3.53
CA LEU A 156 -15.04 2.63 -2.97
C LEU A 156 -16.41 2.67 -3.63
N ALA A 157 -17.45 2.46 -2.83
CA ALA A 157 -18.84 2.47 -3.27
C ALA A 157 -19.67 3.47 -2.46
N LEU A 158 -20.95 3.62 -2.79
CA LEU A 158 -21.94 4.28 -1.94
C LEU A 158 -22.86 3.22 -1.34
N ASP A 159 -23.25 3.39 -0.07
CA ASP A 159 -24.29 2.57 0.55
C ASP A 159 -25.70 2.99 0.09
N ALA A 160 -26.72 2.31 0.61
CA ALA A 160 -28.13 2.60 0.28
C ALA A 160 -28.59 4.00 0.70
N ALA A 161 -27.90 4.63 1.67
CA ALA A 161 -28.16 6.00 2.11
C ALA A 161 -27.33 7.03 1.32
N GLY A 162 -26.46 6.59 0.39
CA GLY A 162 -25.60 7.44 -0.40
C GLY A 162 -24.29 7.84 0.29
N HIS A 163 -23.92 7.21 1.42
CA HIS A 163 -22.65 7.46 2.09
C HIS A 163 -21.52 6.65 1.47
N PRO A 164 -20.29 7.21 1.37
CA PRO A 164 -19.15 6.47 0.87
C PRO A 164 -18.75 5.32 1.80
N VAL A 165 -18.55 4.13 1.23
CA VAL A 165 -18.06 2.93 1.91
C VAL A 165 -16.74 2.50 1.26
N ILE A 166 -15.66 2.57 2.04
CA ILE A 166 -14.34 2.09 1.63
C ILE A 166 -14.30 0.58 1.79
N ARG A 167 -13.79 -0.12 0.76
CA ARG A 167 -13.51 -1.55 0.76
C ARG A 167 -11.99 -1.74 0.70
N PRO A 168 -11.32 -1.92 1.87
CA PRO A 168 -9.86 -1.92 1.95
C PRO A 168 -9.19 -2.94 1.02
N GLU A 169 -9.83 -4.09 0.81
CA GLU A 169 -9.31 -5.20 0.01
C GLU A 169 -9.16 -4.84 -1.47
N GLY A 170 -10.03 -3.95 -1.99
CA GLY A 170 -9.88 -3.43 -3.36
C GLY A 170 -9.14 -2.10 -3.41
N CYS A 171 -8.94 -1.41 -2.30
CA CYS A 171 -8.30 -0.10 -2.29
C CYS A 171 -6.79 -0.22 -2.50
N VAL A 172 -6.31 0.31 -3.63
CA VAL A 172 -4.88 0.32 -3.96
C VAL A 172 -4.12 1.51 -3.37
N GLY A 173 -4.82 2.43 -2.68
CA GLY A 173 -4.20 3.59 -2.04
C GLY A 173 -3.71 4.68 -3.00
N CYS A 174 -4.32 4.83 -4.18
CA CYS A 174 -3.85 5.73 -5.24
C CYS A 174 -4.07 7.23 -4.99
N GLY A 175 -5.12 7.58 -4.24
CA GLY A 175 -5.43 8.95 -3.81
C GLY A 175 -6.36 9.75 -4.72
N VAL A 176 -6.83 9.20 -5.84
CA VAL A 176 -7.74 9.91 -6.76
C VAL A 176 -9.00 10.42 -6.06
N CYS A 177 -9.55 9.63 -5.13
CA CYS A 177 -10.72 10.01 -4.35
C CYS A 177 -10.43 11.16 -3.36
N VAL A 178 -9.19 11.28 -2.87
CA VAL A 178 -8.76 12.37 -1.98
C VAL A 178 -8.76 13.70 -2.76
N THR A 179 -8.16 13.70 -3.95
CA THR A 179 -8.11 14.87 -4.84
C THR A 179 -9.47 15.23 -5.44
N ALA A 180 -10.35 14.24 -5.64
CA ALA A 180 -11.69 14.47 -6.19
C ALA A 180 -12.70 14.96 -5.15
N CYS A 181 -12.40 14.84 -3.85
CA CYS A 181 -13.32 15.24 -2.78
C CYS A 181 -13.58 16.75 -2.83
N VAL A 182 -14.85 17.14 -2.70
CA VAL A 182 -15.28 18.55 -2.78
C VAL A 182 -15.13 19.31 -1.47
N THR A 183 -14.78 18.65 -0.37
CA THR A 183 -14.62 19.30 0.93
C THR A 183 -13.20 19.84 1.10
N SER A 184 -13.06 20.91 1.88
CA SER A 184 -11.75 21.48 2.24
C SER A 184 -11.64 21.60 3.76
N PRO A 185 -10.75 20.83 4.42
CA PRO A 185 -9.91 19.76 3.86
C PRO A 185 -10.75 18.58 3.33
N SER A 186 -10.11 17.72 2.53
CA SER A 186 -10.75 16.50 2.00
C SER A 186 -11.29 15.63 3.14
N SER A 187 -12.48 15.07 2.96
CA SER A 187 -13.08 14.12 3.91
C SER A 187 -12.42 12.75 3.83
N LEU A 188 -11.54 12.54 2.84
CA LEU A 188 -10.79 11.32 2.64
C LEU A 188 -9.31 11.62 2.86
N THR A 189 -8.63 10.79 3.64
CA THR A 189 -7.20 10.94 3.90
C THR A 189 -6.47 9.66 3.55
N LEU A 190 -5.34 9.79 2.85
CA LEU A 190 -4.41 8.67 2.67
C LEU A 190 -3.39 8.64 3.79
N ARG A 191 -3.13 7.43 4.30
CA ARG A 191 -2.07 7.10 5.24
C ARG A 191 -1.05 6.18 4.58
N LEU A 192 0.19 6.29 5.00
CA LEU A 192 1.22 5.33 4.62
C LEU A 192 0.94 3.98 5.27
N ILE A 193 1.30 2.92 4.57
CA ILE A 193 1.26 1.56 5.11
C ILE A 193 2.45 1.41 6.06
N SER A 194 2.17 0.97 7.29
CA SER A 194 3.14 0.75 8.38
C SER A 194 3.84 -0.60 8.29
#